data_AF-A0A1F3PWB3-F1
#
_entry.id   AF-A0A1F3PWB3-F1
#
_cell.length_a   1.000
_cell.length_b   1.000
_cell.length_c   1.000
_cell.angle_alpha   90.00
_cell.angle_beta   90.00
_cell.angle_gamma   90.00
#
_symmetry.space_group_name_H-M   'P 1'
#
loop_
_entity.id
_entity.type
_entity.pdbx_description
1 polymer ?
#
loop_
_entity_poly.entity_id
_entity_poly.type
_entity_poly.pdbx_seq_one_letter_code
_entity_poly.pdbx_strand_id
1 'polypeptide(L)'
;MISTNNEELVKRIAKLARQNQELEDRIKKLVKQNDKLADDNERLKAHHPELPLELLKSLKFNMATVLFADIHGLSKVMKGIDSGSVMDELDEIFFEFESIAEKYKIQKIKTIGDTFMCAGGIPAKNITNPIDVVMAAMEMRNFLKKYEHDKRSGNKSIWDLKIGIHTGPVTASVSGKKKINYDIKGDTVHNASRMEALSEGGSILISVMTYELVKEFFDCEYYGKLPVKYKGDLQIYRVKGLKPEFSVKGLGIIPNESFKIKFGLIQFTDMQEVILDKLENELPDFVFYHNVKHTVDVVTEVELIGWAEGCSDEEILLLKTAGLFHDTGITVSFDNHEFHGAEYAKKMLPDYNYSPKQIDTICSIILATRLPPRPANLLEEIICDSDLDYLGRSDFIPVSNTLFEELKAQNKMKDLNEWNKMQVKFISGHQYFTKTARSLREVNKRLQIERIQSLITD
;
A
#
# COMPACT_ATOMS: atom_id res chain seq x y z
N MET A 1 40.10 -16.00 11.59
CA MET A 1 38.75 -15.90 12.20
C MET A 1 37.65 -15.41 11.24
N ILE A 2 37.93 -15.12 9.96
CA ILE A 2 36.92 -14.59 9.01
C ILE A 2 36.21 -15.70 8.21
N SER A 3 36.84 -16.86 7.98
CA SER A 3 36.25 -17.93 7.16
C SER A 3 35.08 -18.67 7.82
N THR A 4 35.06 -18.74 9.15
CA THR A 4 34.02 -19.46 9.91
C THR A 4 32.65 -18.78 9.80
N ASN A 5 32.62 -17.46 9.62
CA ASN A 5 31.39 -16.67 9.55
C ASN A 5 30.69 -16.81 8.18
N ASN A 6 31.47 -16.97 7.10
CA ASN A 6 30.93 -17.16 5.76
C ASN A 6 30.30 -18.56 5.58
N GLU A 7 30.88 -19.60 6.17
CA GLU A 7 30.28 -20.95 6.13
C GLU A 7 28.95 -21.01 6.89
N GLU A 8 28.84 -20.27 8.00
CA GLU A 8 27.62 -20.20 8.80
C GLU A 8 26.51 -19.43 8.07
N LEU A 9 26.87 -18.34 7.37
CA LEU A 9 25.98 -17.59 6.48
C LEU A 9 25.49 -18.45 5.31
N VAL A 10 26.36 -19.20 4.65
CA VAL A 10 25.99 -20.10 3.55
C VAL A 10 25.04 -21.21 4.04
N LYS A 11 25.28 -21.79 5.22
CA LYS A 11 24.36 -22.76 5.84
C LYS A 11 23.00 -22.14 6.15
N ARG A 12 22.97 -20.89 6.61
CA ARG A 12 21.73 -20.16 6.90
C ARG A 12 20.94 -19.83 5.63
N ILE A 13 21.62 -19.41 4.56
CA ILE A 13 21.03 -19.16 3.24
C ILE A 13 20.44 -20.46 2.68
N ALA A 14 21.18 -21.57 2.74
CA ALA A 14 20.69 -22.87 2.27
C ALA A 14 19.46 -23.36 3.07
N LYS A 15 19.42 -23.08 4.38
CA LYS A 15 18.26 -23.39 5.23
C LYS A 15 17.05 -22.53 4.85
N LEU A 16 17.24 -21.22 4.67
CA LEU A 16 16.18 -20.30 4.26
C LEU A 16 15.64 -20.64 2.86
N ALA A 17 16.50 -21.00 1.92
CA ALA A 17 16.09 -21.43 0.59
C ALA A 17 15.19 -22.69 0.65
N ARG A 18 15.54 -23.68 1.49
CA ARG A 18 14.66 -24.84 1.73
C ARG A 18 13.32 -24.46 2.35
N GLN A 19 13.33 -23.57 3.34
CA GLN A 19 12.10 -23.10 3.98
C GLN A 19 11.20 -22.35 3.00
N ASN A 20 11.77 -21.53 2.12
CA ASN A 20 11.02 -20.84 1.07
C ASN A 20 10.41 -21.84 0.07
N GLN A 21 11.16 -22.85 -0.35
CA GLN A 21 10.63 -23.90 -1.23
C GLN A 21 9.48 -24.67 -0.58
N GLU A 22 9.59 -25.03 0.71
CA GLU A 22 8.52 -25.68 1.46
C GLU A 22 7.28 -24.79 1.62
N LEU A 23 7.47 -23.47 1.80
CA LEU A 23 6.38 -22.50 1.88
C LEU A 23 5.66 -22.36 0.54
N GLU A 24 6.40 -22.28 -0.57
CA GLU A 24 5.82 -22.26 -1.92
C GLU A 24 4.97 -23.50 -2.20
N ASP A 25 5.46 -24.69 -1.83
CA ASP A 25 4.72 -25.94 -1.99
C ASP A 25 3.46 -25.98 -1.12
N ARG A 26 3.51 -25.41 0.10
CA ARG A 26 2.33 -25.25 0.95
C ARG A 26 1.31 -24.28 0.35
N ILE A 27 1.76 -23.15 -0.19
CA ILE A 27 0.90 -22.18 -0.87
C ILE A 27 0.19 -22.84 -2.06
N LYS A 28 0.92 -23.57 -2.91
CA LYS A 28 0.33 -24.31 -4.04
C LYS A 28 -0.73 -25.32 -3.59
N LYS A 29 -0.49 -26.04 -2.50
CA LYS A 29 -1.48 -26.99 -1.93
C LYS A 29 -2.72 -26.27 -1.39
N LEU A 30 -2.53 -25.14 -0.70
CA LEU A 30 -3.63 -24.35 -0.14
C LEU A 30 -4.50 -23.72 -1.23
N VAL A 31 -3.90 -23.18 -2.29
CA VAL A 31 -4.61 -22.66 -3.47
C VAL A 31 -5.49 -23.75 -4.07
N LYS A 32 -4.93 -24.93 -4.31
CA LYS A 32 -5.68 -26.08 -4.87
C LYS A 32 -6.82 -26.56 -3.96
N GLN A 33 -6.63 -26.51 -2.64
CA GLN A 33 -7.71 -26.81 -1.68
C GLN A 33 -8.81 -25.74 -1.71
N ASN A 34 -8.44 -24.48 -1.86
CA ASN A 34 -9.38 -23.37 -1.91
C ASN A 34 -10.24 -23.41 -3.17
N ASP A 35 -9.64 -23.73 -4.33
CA ASP A 35 -10.36 -23.93 -5.60
C ASP A 35 -11.38 -25.07 -5.46
N LYS A 36 -10.96 -26.19 -4.84
CA LYS A 36 -11.86 -27.32 -4.60
C LYS A 36 -13.02 -26.97 -3.66
N LEU A 37 -12.75 -26.20 -2.60
CA LEU A 37 -13.79 -25.71 -1.68
C LEU A 37 -14.72 -24.69 -2.33
N ALA A 38 -14.24 -23.92 -3.31
CA ALA A 38 -15.07 -23.02 -4.10
C ALA A 38 -16.03 -23.81 -4.98
N ASP A 39 -15.54 -24.82 -5.70
CA ASP A 39 -16.35 -25.73 -6.52
C ASP A 39 -17.40 -26.47 -5.67
N ASP A 40 -17.01 -26.98 -4.51
CA ASP A 40 -17.92 -27.68 -3.59
C ASP A 40 -19.00 -26.73 -3.05
N ASN A 41 -18.66 -25.47 -2.78
CA ASN A 41 -19.64 -24.45 -2.37
C ASN A 41 -20.64 -24.11 -3.48
N GLU A 42 -20.19 -24.03 -4.74
CA GLU A 42 -21.10 -23.82 -5.88
C GLU A 42 -22.07 -25.00 -6.04
N ARG A 43 -21.56 -26.24 -5.88
CA ARG A 43 -22.40 -27.45 -5.92
C ARG A 43 -23.41 -27.50 -4.79
N LEU A 44 -23.03 -27.09 -3.58
CA LEU A 44 -23.94 -27.03 -2.42
C LEU A 44 -25.03 -25.96 -2.59
N LYS A 45 -24.69 -24.79 -3.17
CA LYS A 45 -25.68 -23.75 -3.52
C LYS A 45 -26.72 -24.23 -4.54
N ALA A 46 -26.35 -25.13 -5.46
CA ALA A 46 -27.29 -25.69 -6.42
C ALA A 46 -28.33 -26.64 -5.79
N HIS A 47 -28.04 -27.23 -4.62
CA HIS A 47 -28.91 -28.22 -3.96
C HIS A 47 -29.80 -27.63 -2.85
N HIS A 48 -29.60 -26.36 -2.48
CA HIS A 48 -30.42 -25.62 -1.53
C HIS A 48 -30.79 -24.26 -2.11
N PRO A 49 -31.94 -24.11 -2.80
CA PRO A 49 -32.43 -22.80 -3.17
C PRO A 49 -32.87 -22.08 -1.88
N GLU A 50 -32.02 -21.20 -1.36
CA GLU A 50 -32.40 -20.30 -0.27
C GLU A 50 -33.54 -19.35 -0.73
N LEU A 51 -34.40 -19.01 0.24
CA LEU A 51 -35.48 -18.03 0.14
C LEU A 51 -35.06 -16.71 -0.54
N PRO A 52 -36.00 -15.94 -1.12
CA PRO A 52 -35.69 -14.72 -1.84
C PRO A 52 -35.11 -13.65 -0.89
N LEU A 53 -33.79 -13.64 -0.77
CA LEU A 53 -33.02 -12.57 -0.17
C LEU A 53 -32.98 -11.44 -1.21
N GLU A 54 -33.64 -10.33 -0.92
CA GLU A 54 -33.35 -9.05 -1.57
C GLU A 54 -31.81 -8.92 -1.66
N LEU A 55 -31.26 -8.81 -2.88
CA LEU A 55 -29.82 -8.97 -3.18
C LEU A 55 -28.90 -8.22 -2.20
N LEU A 56 -28.54 -8.85 -1.08
CA LEU A 56 -27.42 -8.43 -0.24
C LEU A 56 -26.16 -8.94 -0.93
N LYS A 57 -25.50 -8.08 -1.70
CA LYS A 57 -24.18 -8.41 -2.25
C LYS A 57 -23.23 -8.60 -1.07
N SER A 58 -22.78 -9.84 -0.87
CA SER A 58 -21.78 -10.18 0.13
C SER A 58 -20.39 -10.03 -0.48
N LEU A 59 -19.54 -9.22 0.15
CA LEU A 59 -18.18 -8.92 -0.28
C LEU A 59 -17.19 -9.51 0.74
N LYS A 60 -16.15 -10.17 0.26
CA LYS A 60 -15.06 -10.69 1.11
C LYS A 60 -13.87 -9.75 1.06
N PHE A 61 -13.38 -9.39 2.24
CA PHE A 61 -12.18 -8.59 2.43
C PHE A 61 -11.17 -9.44 3.19
N ASN A 62 -10.01 -9.71 2.58
CA ASN A 62 -8.99 -10.58 3.17
C ASN A 62 -8.23 -9.89 4.31
N MET A 63 -8.16 -8.56 4.27
CA MET A 63 -7.52 -7.74 5.28
C MET A 63 -8.38 -6.51 5.55
N ALA A 64 -9.04 -6.51 6.71
CA ALA A 64 -9.70 -5.35 7.26
C ALA A 64 -9.27 -5.20 8.72
N THR A 65 -9.15 -3.95 9.17
CA THR A 65 -8.84 -3.64 10.56
C THR A 65 -10.09 -3.13 11.24
N VAL A 66 -10.61 -3.91 12.19
CA VAL A 66 -11.84 -3.60 12.92
C VAL A 66 -11.47 -2.95 14.24
N LEU A 67 -12.13 -1.83 14.54
CA LEU A 67 -12.01 -1.09 15.80
C LEU A 67 -13.36 -1.08 16.52
N PHE A 68 -13.31 -1.43 17.80
CA PHE A 68 -14.37 -1.19 18.77
C PHE A 68 -13.88 -0.13 19.75
N ALA A 69 -14.68 0.92 19.94
CA ALA A 69 -14.46 1.98 20.90
C ALA A 69 -15.68 2.08 21.82
N ASP A 70 -15.57 1.59 23.05
CA ASP A 70 -16.65 1.60 24.04
C ASP A 70 -16.47 2.77 25.02
N ILE A 71 -17.53 3.57 25.16
CA ILE A 71 -17.52 4.80 25.97
C ILE A 71 -18.29 4.54 27.27
N HIS A 72 -17.58 4.12 28.31
CA HIS A 72 -18.19 3.91 29.61
C HIS A 72 -18.38 5.23 30.38
N GLY A 73 -19.62 5.64 30.56
CA GLY A 73 -19.98 6.73 31.47
C GLY A 73 -21.40 6.65 32.01
N LEU A 74 -22.34 6.07 31.25
CA LEU A 74 -23.76 6.00 31.63
C LEU A 74 -23.99 5.33 33.00
N SER A 75 -23.28 4.25 33.29
CA SER A 75 -23.43 3.51 34.56
C SER A 75 -22.97 4.30 35.79
N LYS A 76 -22.03 5.25 35.64
CA LYS A 76 -21.57 6.15 36.71
C LYS A 76 -22.55 7.33 36.92
N VAL A 77 -23.27 7.71 35.86
CA VAL A 77 -24.17 8.87 35.79
C VAL A 77 -25.57 8.56 36.32
N MET A 78 -26.02 7.29 36.31
CA MET A 78 -27.34 6.86 36.82
C MET A 78 -27.60 7.14 38.31
N LYS A 79 -26.70 7.81 39.04
CA LYS A 79 -26.85 8.25 40.44
C LYS A 79 -27.03 9.77 40.59
N GLY A 80 -27.75 10.44 39.68
CA GLY A 80 -28.29 11.78 39.95
C GLY A 80 -27.98 12.91 38.95
N ILE A 81 -27.60 12.60 37.71
CA ILE A 81 -27.51 13.59 36.61
C ILE A 81 -28.70 13.39 35.67
N ASP A 82 -29.19 14.47 35.05
CA ASP A 82 -30.23 14.43 34.02
C ASP A 82 -29.78 13.58 32.82
N SER A 83 -30.51 12.50 32.56
CA SER A 83 -30.21 11.55 31.49
C SER A 83 -30.19 12.18 30.10
N GLY A 84 -30.86 13.33 29.90
CA GLY A 84 -30.81 14.08 28.62
C GLY A 84 -29.41 14.61 28.35
N SER A 85 -28.85 15.36 29.29
CA SER A 85 -27.54 16.01 29.13
C SER A 85 -26.39 15.05 28.82
N VAL A 86 -26.44 13.82 29.36
CA VAL A 86 -25.39 12.81 29.14
C VAL A 86 -25.51 12.14 27.78
N MET A 87 -26.74 12.00 27.26
CA MET A 87 -26.95 11.52 25.89
C MET A 87 -26.48 12.56 24.87
N ASP A 88 -26.74 13.85 25.11
CA ASP A 88 -26.25 14.94 24.24
C ASP A 88 -24.71 14.93 24.15
N GLU A 89 -24.02 14.73 25.28
CA GLU A 89 -22.56 14.60 25.28
C GLU A 89 -22.05 13.35 24.54
N LEU A 90 -22.75 12.22 24.66
CA LEU A 90 -22.40 11.00 23.95
C LEU A 90 -22.54 11.18 22.43
N ASP A 91 -23.60 11.87 22.00
CA ASP A 91 -23.83 12.22 20.61
C ASP A 91 -22.75 13.18 20.07
N GLU A 92 -22.33 14.18 20.88
CA GLU A 92 -21.17 15.05 20.56
C GLU A 92 -19.89 14.22 20.35
N ILE A 93 -19.63 13.24 21.22
CA ILE A 93 -18.44 12.39 21.11
C ILE A 93 -18.51 11.49 19.87
N PHE A 94 -19.65 10.86 19.61
CA PHE A 94 -19.81 10.01 18.42
C PHE A 94 -19.71 10.80 17.12
N PHE A 95 -20.23 12.03 17.09
CA PHE A 95 -20.08 12.90 15.94
C PHE A 95 -18.59 13.19 15.64
N GLU A 96 -17.79 13.47 16.67
CA GLU A 96 -16.36 13.66 16.47
C GLU A 96 -15.65 12.36 16.07
N PHE A 97 -16.03 11.21 16.63
CA PHE A 97 -15.46 9.91 16.23
C PHE A 97 -15.76 9.58 14.76
N GLU A 98 -16.94 9.96 14.25
CA GLU A 98 -17.28 9.87 12.84
C GLU A 98 -16.38 10.75 11.98
N SER A 99 -16.21 12.02 12.36
CA SER A 99 -15.29 12.95 11.66
C SER A 99 -13.85 12.43 11.63
N ILE A 100 -13.36 11.89 12.76
CA ILE A 100 -12.03 11.25 12.83
C ILE A 100 -11.97 10.04 11.90
N ALA A 101 -12.98 9.16 11.91
CA ALA A 101 -13.00 7.99 11.03
C ALA A 101 -12.96 8.40 9.55
N GLU A 102 -13.76 9.41 9.15
CA GLU A 102 -13.78 9.94 7.78
C GLU A 102 -12.42 10.52 7.35
N LYS A 103 -11.75 11.28 8.23
CA LYS A 103 -10.41 11.82 7.99
C LYS A 103 -9.38 10.74 7.63
N TYR A 104 -9.47 9.57 8.25
CA TYR A 104 -8.59 8.42 7.98
C TYR A 104 -9.16 7.45 6.93
N LYS A 105 -10.23 7.82 6.21
CA LYS A 105 -10.92 6.97 5.22
C LYS A 105 -11.40 5.63 5.81
N ILE A 106 -11.79 5.63 7.08
CA ILE A 106 -12.29 4.47 7.82
C ILE A 106 -13.82 4.46 7.78
N GLN A 107 -14.41 3.32 7.44
CA GLN A 107 -15.86 3.18 7.34
C GLN A 107 -16.48 2.94 8.72
N LYS A 108 -17.40 3.81 9.15
CA LYS A 108 -18.33 3.50 10.24
C LYS A 108 -19.20 2.31 9.86
N ILE A 109 -19.27 1.30 10.73
CA ILE A 109 -20.12 0.12 10.55
C ILE A 109 -21.45 0.34 11.26
N LYS A 110 -21.41 0.52 12.59
CA LYS A 110 -22.60 0.75 13.42
C LYS A 110 -22.24 1.31 14.78
N THR A 111 -23.26 1.80 15.47
CA THR A 111 -23.21 2.12 16.90
C THR A 111 -24.06 1.07 17.62
N ILE A 112 -23.55 0.50 18.72
CA ILE A 112 -24.23 -0.52 19.53
C ILE A 112 -24.26 0.00 20.97
N GLY A 113 -25.36 0.63 21.37
CA GLY A 113 -25.40 1.32 22.67
C GLY A 113 -24.36 2.44 22.74
N ASP A 114 -23.46 2.36 23.71
CA ASP A 114 -22.32 3.25 23.95
C ASP A 114 -21.03 2.84 23.21
N THR A 115 -21.11 1.80 22.36
CA THR A 115 -19.97 1.32 21.58
C THR A 115 -20.01 1.80 20.12
N PHE A 116 -18.93 2.46 19.68
CA PHE A 116 -18.66 2.83 18.29
C PHE A 116 -17.86 1.74 17.58
N MET A 117 -18.36 1.28 16.42
CA MET A 117 -17.70 0.25 15.61
C MET A 117 -17.39 0.78 14.21
N CYS A 118 -16.11 0.72 13.81
CA CYS A 118 -15.66 1.08 12.47
C CYS A 118 -14.63 0.09 11.93
N ALA A 119 -14.37 0.13 10.62
CA ALA A 119 -13.41 -0.75 9.96
C ALA A 119 -12.65 -0.03 8.84
N GLY A 120 -11.32 -0.21 8.82
CA GLY A 120 -10.45 0.17 7.71
C GLY A 120 -10.34 -0.96 6.68
N GLY A 121 -10.03 -0.63 5.42
CA GLY A 121 -10.01 -1.58 4.30
C GLY A 121 -11.40 -1.91 3.74
N ILE A 122 -12.43 -1.14 4.14
CA ILE A 122 -13.81 -1.22 3.65
C ILE A 122 -14.30 0.21 3.40
N PRO A 123 -15.05 0.48 2.32
CA PRO A 123 -15.33 -0.44 1.20
C PRO A 123 -14.18 -0.56 0.21
N ALA A 124 -13.26 0.40 0.20
CA ALA A 124 -12.04 0.36 -0.59
C ALA A 124 -10.96 -0.42 0.16
N LYS A 125 -10.32 -1.37 -0.53
CA LYS A 125 -9.14 -2.06 0.02
C LYS A 125 -7.96 -1.10 0.02
N ASN A 126 -7.16 -1.13 1.07
CA ASN A 126 -5.89 -0.42 1.14
C ASN A 126 -4.95 -1.15 2.08
N ILE A 127 -3.65 -1.17 1.78
CA ILE A 127 -2.65 -1.87 2.60
C ILE A 127 -2.38 -1.16 3.93
N THR A 128 -2.61 0.16 3.97
CA THR A 128 -2.35 1.05 5.10
C THR A 128 -3.40 1.00 6.21
N ASN A 129 -4.53 0.31 6.01
CA ASN A 129 -5.66 0.33 6.94
C ASN A 129 -5.33 0.01 8.41
N PRO A 130 -4.37 -0.89 8.76
CA PRO A 130 -4.01 -1.10 10.15
C PRO A 130 -3.38 0.15 10.79
N ILE A 131 -2.57 0.89 10.04
CA ILE A 131 -1.92 2.13 10.49
C ILE A 131 -2.98 3.23 10.66
N ASP A 132 -3.86 3.39 9.67
CA ASP A 132 -4.95 4.38 9.68
C ASP A 132 -5.85 4.20 10.90
N VAL A 133 -6.26 2.95 11.19
CA VAL A 133 -7.15 2.64 12.30
C VAL A 133 -6.48 2.86 13.66
N VAL A 134 -5.18 2.57 13.80
CA VAL A 134 -4.44 2.86 15.05
C VAL A 134 -4.25 4.38 15.22
N MET A 135 -4.00 5.13 14.15
CA MET A 135 -3.95 6.60 14.19
C MET A 135 -5.29 7.20 14.62
N ALA A 136 -6.40 6.73 14.03
CA ALA A 136 -7.74 7.15 14.40
C ALA A 136 -8.06 6.84 15.87
N ALA A 137 -7.70 5.65 16.35
CA ALA A 137 -7.86 5.26 17.76
C ALA A 137 -7.11 6.21 18.72
N MET A 138 -5.88 6.59 18.36
CA MET A 138 -5.09 7.53 19.15
C MET A 138 -5.73 8.92 19.15
N GLU A 139 -6.24 9.39 18.01
CA GLU A 139 -6.92 10.68 17.89
C GLU A 139 -8.24 10.70 18.68
N MET A 140 -9.05 9.64 18.60
CA MET A 140 -10.28 9.46 19.40
C MET A 140 -9.98 9.52 20.90
N ARG A 141 -8.94 8.80 21.37
CA ARG A 141 -8.49 8.81 22.76
C ARG A 141 -8.05 10.21 23.21
N ASN A 142 -7.27 10.90 22.38
CA ASN A 142 -6.75 12.22 22.73
C ASN A 142 -7.87 13.28 22.72
N PHE A 143 -8.81 13.18 21.79
CA PHE A 143 -10.01 14.00 21.75
C PHE A 143 -10.81 13.81 23.05
N LEU A 144 -11.15 12.58 23.45
CA LEU A 144 -11.95 12.37 24.65
C LEU A 144 -11.25 12.89 25.91
N LYS A 145 -9.93 12.69 26.03
CA LYS A 145 -9.13 13.25 27.13
C LYS A 145 -9.21 14.77 27.19
N LYS A 146 -9.14 15.43 26.03
CA LYS A 146 -9.27 16.89 25.93
C LYS A 146 -10.70 17.34 26.26
N TYR A 147 -11.69 16.68 25.68
CA TYR A 147 -13.11 16.94 25.91
C TYR A 147 -13.47 16.87 27.39
N GLU A 148 -13.01 15.82 28.10
CA GLU A 148 -13.17 15.72 29.54
C GLU A 148 -12.45 16.83 30.29
N HIS A 149 -11.21 17.15 29.93
CA HIS A 149 -10.47 18.24 30.57
C HIS A 149 -11.17 19.60 30.46
N ASP A 150 -11.72 19.90 29.27
CA ASP A 150 -12.38 21.16 28.96
C ASP A 150 -13.75 21.27 29.65
N LYS A 151 -14.54 20.19 29.71
CA LYS A 151 -15.86 20.17 30.37
C LYS A 151 -15.74 20.01 31.89
N ARG A 152 -14.73 19.26 32.38
CA ARG A 152 -14.61 18.82 33.78
C ARG A 152 -13.14 18.85 34.21
N SER A 153 -12.78 19.78 35.09
CA SER A 153 -11.42 19.85 35.66
C SER A 153 -10.99 18.49 36.23
N GLY A 154 -9.87 17.95 35.72
CA GLY A 154 -9.21 16.64 35.88
C GLY A 154 -9.63 15.57 36.91
N ASN A 155 -10.33 15.90 38.00
CA ASN A 155 -10.75 14.97 39.05
C ASN A 155 -12.23 14.54 38.96
N LYS A 156 -12.96 14.90 37.90
CA LYS A 156 -14.37 14.55 37.69
C LYS A 156 -14.65 13.88 36.33
N SER A 157 -13.67 13.17 35.75
CA SER A 157 -13.87 12.46 34.48
C SER A 157 -15.01 11.46 34.60
N ILE A 158 -15.98 11.54 33.70
CA ILE A 158 -17.15 10.65 33.69
C ILE A 158 -16.93 9.54 32.66
N TRP A 159 -16.50 9.93 31.47
CA TRP A 159 -16.24 9.07 30.33
C TRP A 159 -14.89 8.36 30.50
N ASP A 160 -14.93 7.04 30.32
CA ASP A 160 -13.77 6.18 30.15
C ASP A 160 -13.88 5.51 28.78
N LEU A 161 -12.75 5.36 28.08
CA LEU A 161 -12.72 4.85 26.72
C LEU A 161 -11.95 3.54 26.68
N LYS A 162 -12.57 2.53 26.12
CA LYS A 162 -11.94 1.24 25.86
C LYS A 162 -11.84 1.03 24.37
N ILE A 163 -10.63 0.80 23.88
CA ILE A 163 -10.40 0.54 22.45
C ILE A 163 -9.77 -0.83 22.26
N GLY A 164 -10.37 -1.62 21.37
CA GLY A 164 -9.86 -2.90 20.89
C GLY A 164 -9.78 -2.94 19.38
N ILE A 165 -8.64 -3.39 18.84
CA ILE A 165 -8.38 -3.43 17.41
C ILE A 165 -7.86 -4.80 16.99
N HIS A 166 -8.42 -5.34 15.91
CA HIS A 166 -7.94 -6.58 15.29
C HIS A 166 -7.96 -6.50 13.77
N THR A 167 -6.87 -6.95 13.15
CA THR A 167 -6.74 -7.08 11.69
C THR A 167 -6.94 -8.51 11.24
N GLY A 168 -7.77 -8.71 10.23
CA GLY A 168 -8.03 -10.04 9.66
C GLY A 168 -9.11 -10.04 8.58
N PRO A 169 -9.48 -11.22 8.07
CA PRO A 169 -10.51 -11.32 7.03
C PRO A 169 -11.91 -11.05 7.58
N VAL A 170 -12.75 -10.41 6.79
CA VAL A 170 -14.17 -10.15 7.11
C VAL A 170 -15.06 -10.36 5.90
N THR A 171 -16.32 -10.70 6.15
CA THR A 171 -17.38 -10.72 5.15
C THR A 171 -18.31 -9.55 5.40
N ALA A 172 -18.43 -8.65 4.43
CA ALA A 172 -19.30 -7.49 4.49
C ALA A 172 -20.59 -7.75 3.71
N SER A 173 -21.75 -7.54 4.32
CA SER A 173 -23.05 -7.45 3.65
C SER A 173 -23.40 -5.99 3.42
N VAL A 174 -23.76 -5.67 2.18
CA VAL A 174 -24.12 -4.30 1.75
C VAL A 174 -25.64 -4.18 1.70
N SER A 175 -26.20 -3.17 2.39
CA SER A 175 -27.64 -2.92 2.43
C SER A 175 -27.97 -1.43 2.20
N GLY A 176 -29.19 -1.14 1.78
CA GLY A 176 -29.69 0.23 1.58
C GLY A 176 -29.57 0.74 0.14
N LYS A 177 -30.65 1.40 -0.35
CA LYS A 177 -30.74 1.93 -1.72
C LYS A 177 -30.24 3.37 -1.89
N LYS A 178 -30.37 4.21 -0.85
CA LYS A 178 -29.96 5.63 -0.84
C LYS A 178 -28.75 5.91 0.05
N LYS A 179 -28.70 5.28 1.23
CA LYS A 179 -27.56 5.28 2.14
C LYS A 179 -27.05 3.85 2.23
N ILE A 180 -25.83 3.63 1.72
CA ILE A 180 -25.22 2.32 1.74
C ILE A 180 -24.72 2.06 3.16
N ASN A 181 -25.24 1.00 3.78
CA ASN A 181 -24.81 0.54 5.09
C ASN A 181 -24.05 -0.78 4.93
N TYR A 182 -22.88 -0.85 5.54
CA TYR A 182 -22.07 -2.05 5.61
C TYR A 182 -22.28 -2.72 6.97
N ASP A 183 -22.60 -4.01 6.98
CA ASP A 183 -22.49 -4.85 8.16
C ASP A 183 -21.39 -5.88 7.93
N ILE A 184 -20.55 -6.13 8.93
CA ILE A 184 -19.41 -7.04 8.81
C ILE A 184 -19.49 -8.18 9.81
N LYS A 185 -19.11 -9.38 9.35
CA LYS A 185 -19.11 -10.62 10.14
C LYS A 185 -17.79 -11.35 9.98
N GLY A 186 -17.43 -12.14 11.00
CA GLY A 186 -16.26 -13.00 11.02
C GLY A 186 -15.51 -12.98 12.35
N ASP A 187 -14.57 -13.91 12.51
CA ASP A 187 -13.72 -14.00 13.71
C ASP A 187 -13.00 -12.69 14.04
N THR A 188 -12.65 -11.91 13.01
CA THR A 188 -11.99 -10.60 13.16
C THR A 188 -12.82 -9.65 14.02
N VAL A 189 -14.14 -9.62 13.80
CA VAL A 189 -15.07 -8.77 14.57
C VAL A 189 -15.13 -9.24 16.02
N HIS A 190 -15.25 -10.54 16.25
CA HIS A 190 -15.28 -11.12 17.60
C HIS A 190 -13.97 -10.92 18.36
N ASN A 191 -12.82 -11.02 17.67
CA ASN A 191 -11.53 -10.80 18.31
C ASN A 191 -11.35 -9.31 18.66
N ALA A 192 -11.75 -8.38 17.78
CA ALA A 192 -11.69 -6.95 18.07
C ALA A 192 -12.55 -6.57 19.28
N SER A 193 -13.79 -7.06 19.36
CA SER A 193 -14.66 -6.81 20.52
C SER A 193 -14.11 -7.43 21.81
N ARG A 194 -13.43 -8.59 21.74
CA ARG A 194 -12.75 -9.18 22.91
C ARG A 194 -11.49 -8.41 23.32
N MET A 195 -10.78 -7.78 22.39
CA MET A 195 -9.68 -6.87 22.73
C MET A 195 -10.21 -5.64 23.48
N GLU A 196 -11.34 -5.09 23.02
CA GLU A 196 -11.98 -3.92 23.64
C GLU A 196 -12.42 -4.24 25.06
N ALA A 197 -13.12 -5.36 25.27
CA ALA A 197 -13.60 -5.76 26.60
C ALA A 197 -12.47 -5.95 27.64
N LEU A 198 -11.23 -6.23 27.19
CA LEU A 198 -10.04 -6.33 28.03
C LEU A 198 -9.30 -5.00 28.24
N SER A 199 -9.66 -3.98 27.47
CA SER A 199 -9.07 -2.65 27.58
C SER A 199 -9.59 -1.96 28.83
N GLU A 200 -8.70 -1.19 29.47
CA GLU A 200 -9.00 -0.41 30.67
C GLU A 200 -8.30 0.95 30.62
N GLY A 201 -8.91 1.96 31.24
CA GLY A 201 -8.27 3.25 31.52
C GLY A 201 -7.79 4.01 30.29
N GLY A 202 -8.59 4.08 29.23
CA GLY A 202 -8.20 4.79 28.00
C GLY A 202 -7.14 4.07 27.16
N SER A 203 -6.85 2.79 27.41
CA SER A 203 -5.82 2.06 26.66
C SER A 203 -6.33 1.59 25.29
N ILE A 204 -5.41 1.47 24.34
CA ILE A 204 -5.67 0.93 23.00
C ILE A 204 -5.00 -0.43 22.94
N LEU A 205 -5.80 -1.49 22.90
CA LEU A 205 -5.31 -2.87 22.82
C LEU A 205 -5.42 -3.38 21.39
N ILE A 206 -4.34 -3.98 20.90
CA ILE A 206 -4.25 -4.55 19.56
C ILE A 206 -3.80 -6.01 19.64
N SER A 207 -4.28 -6.83 18.71
CA SER A 207 -3.78 -8.20 18.59
C SER A 207 -2.36 -8.25 18.01
N VAL A 208 -1.68 -9.38 18.16
CA VAL A 208 -0.41 -9.67 17.48
C VAL A 208 -0.49 -9.47 15.96
N MET A 209 -1.62 -9.79 15.33
CA MET A 209 -1.81 -9.61 13.89
C MET A 209 -1.74 -8.13 13.50
N THR A 210 -2.42 -7.26 14.25
CA THR A 210 -2.34 -5.82 14.03
C THR A 210 -0.95 -5.30 14.41
N TYR A 211 -0.37 -5.76 15.52
CA TYR A 211 0.96 -5.35 15.98
C TYR A 211 2.03 -5.59 14.92
N GLU A 212 2.08 -6.78 14.29
CA GLU A 212 3.09 -7.08 13.27
C GLU A 212 3.02 -6.12 12.08
N LEU A 213 1.84 -5.60 11.75
CA LEU A 213 1.62 -4.66 10.64
C LEU A 213 1.94 -3.20 11.02
N VAL A 214 1.97 -2.87 12.31
CA VAL A 214 2.09 -1.47 12.76
C VAL A 214 3.29 -1.20 13.69
N LYS A 215 3.98 -2.22 14.20
CA LYS A 215 5.12 -2.11 15.13
C LYS A 215 6.27 -1.26 14.62
N GLU A 216 6.31 -1.01 13.32
CA GLU A 216 7.30 -0.18 12.65
C GLU A 216 7.03 1.33 12.81
N PHE A 217 5.81 1.72 13.23
CA PHE A 217 5.37 3.11 13.41
C PHE A 217 5.07 3.46 14.87
N PHE A 218 4.55 2.49 15.64
CA PHE A 218 4.04 2.73 16.98
C PHE A 218 4.91 2.08 18.06
N ASP A 219 5.00 2.75 19.21
CA ASP A 219 5.53 2.16 20.44
C ASP A 219 4.43 1.33 21.12
N CYS A 220 4.69 0.04 21.23
CA CYS A 220 3.73 -0.96 21.68
C CYS A 220 4.37 -1.81 22.79
N GLU A 221 3.65 -1.99 23.90
CA GLU A 221 4.07 -2.88 24.99
C GLU A 221 3.27 -4.17 24.99
N TYR A 222 3.91 -5.31 25.29
CA TYR A 222 3.18 -6.55 25.50
C TYR A 222 2.25 -6.39 26.72
N TYR A 223 0.97 -6.65 26.51
CA TYR A 223 -0.07 -6.52 27.54
C TYR A 223 -0.45 -7.86 28.16
N GLY A 224 -0.59 -8.90 27.33
CA GLY A 224 -1.04 -10.20 27.79
C GLY A 224 -1.44 -11.11 26.63
N LYS A 225 -2.30 -12.09 26.92
CA LYS A 225 -2.78 -13.07 25.94
C LYS A 225 -4.26 -13.36 26.09
N LEU A 226 -4.95 -13.56 24.97
CA LEU A 226 -6.36 -13.93 24.90
C LEU A 226 -6.49 -15.36 24.36
N PRO A 227 -7.13 -16.30 25.08
CA PRO A 227 -7.41 -17.62 24.54
C PRO A 227 -8.46 -17.51 23.42
N VAL A 228 -8.13 -17.96 22.21
CA VAL A 228 -9.02 -17.99 21.05
C VAL A 228 -9.40 -19.44 20.74
N LYS A 229 -10.70 -19.68 20.64
CA LYS A 229 -11.25 -21.02 20.38
C LYS A 229 -10.60 -21.60 19.11
N TYR A 230 -10.02 -22.79 19.23
CA TYR A 230 -9.35 -23.51 18.13
C TYR A 230 -8.10 -22.84 17.52
N LYS A 231 -7.62 -21.71 18.06
CA LYS A 231 -6.44 -20.97 17.56
C LYS A 231 -5.34 -20.76 18.60
N GLY A 232 -5.55 -21.21 19.84
CA GLY A 232 -4.61 -21.03 20.94
C GLY A 232 -4.62 -19.60 21.50
N ASP A 233 -3.53 -19.22 22.15
CA ASP A 233 -3.42 -17.91 22.80
C ASP A 233 -2.96 -16.84 21.81
N LEU A 234 -3.78 -15.80 21.62
CA LEU A 234 -3.46 -14.62 20.83
C LEU A 234 -2.77 -13.59 21.72
N GLN A 235 -1.54 -13.21 21.38
CA GLN A 235 -0.83 -12.16 22.11
C GLN A 235 -1.49 -10.79 21.87
N ILE A 236 -1.48 -9.97 22.91
CA ILE A 236 -2.09 -8.63 22.95
C ILE A 236 -1.02 -7.62 23.29
N TYR A 237 -1.06 -6.48 22.61
CA TYR A 237 -0.18 -5.36 22.82
C TYR A 237 -0.98 -4.10 23.12
N ARG A 238 -0.43 -3.23 23.96
CA ARG A 238 -0.98 -1.90 24.23
C ARG A 238 -0.20 -0.85 23.43
N VAL A 239 -0.92 0.00 22.70
CA VAL A 239 -0.34 1.12 21.95
C VAL A 239 -0.16 2.33 22.86
N LYS A 240 1.09 2.78 23.02
CA LYS A 240 1.43 3.99 23.80
C LYS A 240 1.27 5.24 22.97
N GLY A 241 1.85 5.22 21.78
CA GLY A 241 1.80 6.31 20.81
C GLY A 241 2.66 5.98 19.60
N LEU A 242 2.95 7.00 18.80
CA LEU A 242 3.95 6.91 17.74
C LEU A 242 5.34 6.74 18.36
N LYS A 243 6.24 6.03 17.66
CA LYS A 243 7.66 6.06 18.05
C LYS A 243 8.21 7.48 17.95
N PRO A 244 9.20 7.88 18.78
CA PRO A 244 9.71 9.24 18.81
C PRO A 244 10.14 9.77 17.45
N GLU A 245 10.84 8.97 16.64
CA GLU A 245 11.33 9.32 15.30
C GLU A 245 10.22 9.60 14.27
N PHE A 246 9.00 9.14 14.53
CA PHE A 246 7.84 9.35 13.67
C PHE A 246 6.88 10.41 14.21
N SER A 247 7.27 11.14 15.26
CA SER A 247 6.42 12.11 15.91
C SER A 247 7.04 13.49 16.03
N VAL A 248 6.21 14.54 15.95
CA VAL A 248 6.64 15.92 16.15
C VAL A 248 7.22 16.08 17.54
N LYS A 249 8.48 16.56 17.60
CA LYS A 249 9.26 16.73 18.84
C LYS A 249 9.43 15.45 19.68
N GLY A 250 9.20 14.26 19.10
CA GLY A 250 9.32 13.00 19.83
C GLY A 250 8.20 12.73 20.84
N LEU A 251 7.07 13.46 20.77
CA LEU A 251 6.00 13.38 21.78
C LEU A 251 5.06 12.17 21.61
N GLY A 252 5.16 11.43 20.51
CA GLY A 252 4.35 10.23 20.25
C GLY A 252 2.88 10.50 19.90
N ILE A 253 2.51 11.75 19.59
CA ILE A 253 1.11 12.16 19.37
C ILE A 253 0.84 12.51 17.90
N ILE A 254 1.60 13.46 17.35
CA ILE A 254 1.37 14.01 16.00
C ILE A 254 2.43 13.44 15.05
N PRO A 255 2.06 12.88 13.88
CA PRO A 255 3.02 12.34 12.94
C PRO A 255 3.89 13.45 12.31
N ASN A 256 5.16 13.15 12.04
CA ASN A 256 6.10 14.06 11.37
C ASN A 256 6.32 13.66 9.89
N GLU A 257 7.27 14.31 9.21
CA GLU A 257 7.57 14.01 7.80
C GLU A 257 8.12 12.59 7.60
N SER A 258 8.96 12.08 8.50
CA SER A 258 9.46 10.70 8.43
C SER A 258 8.33 9.66 8.50
N PHE A 259 7.26 9.94 9.27
CA PHE A 259 6.06 9.10 9.28
C PHE A 259 5.40 9.12 7.90
N LYS A 260 5.19 10.31 7.33
CA LYS A 260 4.51 10.46 6.02
C LYS A 260 5.26 9.76 4.90
N ILE A 261 6.59 9.85 4.88
CA ILE A 261 7.43 9.18 3.87
C ILE A 261 7.31 7.66 4.01
N LYS A 262 7.49 7.11 5.22
CA LYS A 262 7.38 5.66 5.46
C LYS A 262 5.95 5.14 5.18
N PHE A 263 4.94 5.93 5.51
CA PHE A 263 3.54 5.63 5.18
C PHE A 263 3.34 5.62 3.65
N GLY A 264 3.85 6.63 2.94
CA GLY A 264 3.77 6.75 1.49
C GLY A 264 4.46 5.60 0.75
N LEU A 265 5.60 5.11 1.24
CA LEU A 265 6.29 3.92 0.71
C LEU A 265 5.44 2.65 0.82
N ILE A 266 4.65 2.50 1.88
CA ILE A 266 3.72 1.38 2.02
C ILE A 266 2.52 1.59 1.09
N GLN A 267 1.96 2.80 1.09
CA GLN A 267 0.80 3.18 0.28
C GLN A 267 1.09 3.14 -1.23
N PHE A 268 2.35 3.23 -1.65
CA PHE A 268 2.78 3.03 -3.03
C PHE A 268 2.22 1.74 -3.64
N THR A 269 2.11 0.66 -2.84
CA THR A 269 1.55 -0.62 -3.29
C THR A 269 0.08 -0.48 -3.76
N ASP A 270 -0.72 0.35 -3.07
CA ASP A 270 -2.12 0.60 -3.46
C ASP A 270 -2.17 1.37 -4.78
N MET A 271 -1.28 2.35 -5.00
CA MET A 271 -1.18 3.05 -6.27
C MET A 271 -0.71 2.12 -7.38
N GLN A 272 0.28 1.27 -7.10
CA GLN A 272 0.82 0.32 -8.06
C GLN A 272 -0.27 -0.63 -8.55
N GLU A 273 -1.11 -1.18 -7.68
CA GLU A 273 -2.23 -2.04 -8.10
C GLU A 273 -3.17 -1.31 -9.06
N VAL A 274 -3.57 -0.07 -8.72
CA VAL A 274 -4.47 0.75 -9.56
C VAL A 274 -3.86 1.09 -10.92
N ILE A 275 -2.59 1.48 -10.96
CA ILE A 275 -1.93 1.90 -12.19
C ILE A 275 -1.65 0.69 -13.10
N LEU A 276 -1.18 -0.43 -12.55
CA LEU A 276 -0.92 -1.60 -13.35
C LEU A 276 -2.22 -2.20 -13.92
N ASP A 277 -3.33 -2.20 -13.15
CA ASP A 277 -4.64 -2.60 -13.67
C ASP A 277 -5.12 -1.66 -14.79
N LYS A 278 -4.92 -0.35 -14.65
CA LYS A 278 -5.19 0.61 -15.72
C LYS A 278 -4.39 0.29 -16.99
N LEU A 279 -3.09 0.10 -16.86
CA LEU A 279 -2.23 -0.19 -18.01
C LEU A 279 -2.62 -1.50 -18.69
N GLU A 280 -2.90 -2.55 -17.92
CA GLU A 280 -3.33 -3.86 -18.46
C GLU A 280 -4.63 -3.75 -19.26
N ASN A 281 -5.58 -2.91 -18.82
CA ASN A 281 -6.92 -2.83 -19.42
C ASN A 281 -7.08 -1.72 -20.47
N GLU A 282 -6.26 -0.66 -20.43
CA GLU A 282 -6.45 0.53 -21.25
C GLU A 282 -5.31 0.80 -22.24
N LEU A 283 -4.19 0.07 -22.18
CA LEU A 283 -3.16 0.20 -23.22
C LEU A 283 -3.68 -0.32 -24.56
N PRO A 284 -3.41 0.38 -25.69
CA PRO A 284 -3.75 -0.14 -27.01
C PRO A 284 -3.03 -1.45 -27.34
N ASP A 285 -3.69 -2.36 -28.06
CA ASP A 285 -3.15 -3.69 -28.46
C ASP A 285 -1.81 -3.64 -29.23
N PHE A 286 -1.46 -2.49 -29.79
CA PHE A 286 -0.22 -2.29 -30.53
C PHE A 286 0.98 -1.88 -29.66
N VAL A 287 0.79 -1.68 -28.35
CA VAL A 287 1.85 -1.29 -27.40
C VAL A 287 2.55 -2.54 -26.87
N PHE A 288 3.63 -2.94 -27.54
CA PHE A 288 4.37 -4.16 -27.21
C PHE A 288 5.53 -3.93 -26.25
N TYR A 289 6.11 -2.72 -26.20
CA TYR A 289 7.25 -2.38 -25.35
C TYR A 289 6.80 -1.65 -24.08
N HIS A 290 6.06 -0.54 -24.21
CA HIS A 290 5.62 0.29 -23.07
C HIS A 290 4.43 -0.34 -22.34
N ASN A 291 4.59 -1.59 -21.92
CA ASN A 291 3.59 -2.42 -21.28
C ASN A 291 3.80 -2.48 -19.75
N VAL A 292 2.92 -3.21 -19.06
CA VAL A 292 2.98 -3.43 -17.60
C VAL A 292 4.35 -3.93 -17.14
N LYS A 293 4.99 -4.83 -17.90
CA LYS A 293 6.32 -5.33 -17.56
C LYS A 293 7.37 -4.22 -17.61
N HIS A 294 7.36 -3.38 -18.64
CA HIS A 294 8.31 -2.26 -18.73
C HIS A 294 8.13 -1.29 -17.55
N THR A 295 6.88 -0.92 -17.22
CA THR A 295 6.62 -0.07 -16.04
C THR A 295 7.16 -0.69 -14.74
N VAL A 296 6.96 -2.00 -14.53
CA VAL A 296 7.50 -2.71 -13.35
C VAL A 296 9.03 -2.76 -13.36
N ASP A 297 9.65 -2.98 -14.52
CA ASP A 297 11.10 -2.96 -14.68
C ASP A 297 11.65 -1.58 -14.29
N VAL A 298 11.07 -0.49 -14.79
CA VAL A 298 11.48 0.89 -14.46
C VAL A 298 11.33 1.19 -12.96
N VAL A 299 10.19 0.84 -12.35
CA VAL A 299 9.97 1.01 -10.89
C VAL A 299 11.02 0.25 -10.07
N THR A 300 11.43 -0.93 -10.53
CA THR A 300 12.45 -1.74 -9.85
C THR A 300 13.84 -1.12 -10.00
N GLU A 301 14.19 -0.66 -11.21
CA GLU A 301 15.50 -0.09 -11.48
C GLU A 301 15.68 1.28 -10.83
N VAL A 302 14.65 2.14 -10.74
CA VAL A 302 14.79 3.42 -10.02
C VAL A 302 15.05 3.21 -8.53
N GLU A 303 14.46 2.17 -7.94
CA GLU A 303 14.71 1.81 -6.55
C GLU A 303 16.15 1.29 -6.37
N LEU A 304 16.58 0.38 -7.24
CA LEU A 304 17.93 -0.20 -7.19
C LEU A 304 19.02 0.87 -7.38
N ILE A 305 18.91 1.68 -8.44
CA ILE A 305 19.88 2.72 -8.78
C ILE A 305 19.81 3.82 -7.72
N GLY A 306 18.60 4.24 -7.30
CA GLY A 306 18.44 5.27 -6.29
C GLY A 306 19.12 4.92 -4.97
N TRP A 307 18.94 3.69 -4.46
CA TRP A 307 19.62 3.27 -3.23
C TRP A 307 21.14 3.21 -3.39
N ALA A 308 21.63 2.77 -4.56
CA ALA A 308 23.05 2.70 -4.85
C ALA A 308 23.72 4.09 -5.01
N GLU A 309 22.98 5.08 -5.51
CA GLU A 309 23.41 6.48 -5.59
C GLU A 309 23.22 7.24 -4.27
N GLY A 310 22.60 6.63 -3.27
CA GLY A 310 22.45 7.19 -1.92
C GLY A 310 21.24 8.12 -1.75
N CYS A 311 20.18 7.94 -2.55
CA CYS A 311 18.92 8.63 -2.38
C CYS A 311 18.30 8.34 -1.00
N SER A 312 17.63 9.36 -0.45
CA SER A 312 16.80 9.25 0.75
C SER A 312 15.49 8.50 0.48
N ASP A 313 14.82 8.03 1.54
CA ASP A 313 13.50 7.40 1.46
C ASP A 313 12.46 8.26 0.73
N GLU A 314 12.52 9.59 0.89
CA GLU A 314 11.63 10.50 0.15
C GLU A 314 11.94 10.48 -1.34
N GLU A 315 13.22 10.63 -1.72
CA GLU A 315 13.64 10.61 -3.11
C GLU A 315 13.30 9.28 -3.80
N ILE A 316 13.45 8.15 -3.08
CA ILE A 316 13.02 6.83 -3.56
C ILE A 316 11.51 6.77 -3.76
N LEU A 317 10.72 7.31 -2.83
CA LEU A 317 9.26 7.39 -3.01
C LEU A 317 8.90 8.20 -4.26
N LEU A 318 9.54 9.35 -4.49
CA LEU A 318 9.31 10.19 -5.68
C LEU A 318 9.72 9.47 -6.97
N LEU A 319 10.88 8.82 -6.98
CA LEU A 319 11.40 8.06 -8.11
C LEU A 319 10.49 6.89 -8.48
N LYS A 320 10.10 6.06 -7.49
CA LYS A 320 9.17 4.93 -7.70
C LYS A 320 7.83 5.42 -8.23
N THR A 321 7.34 6.54 -7.72
CA THR A 321 6.09 7.15 -8.18
C THR A 321 6.22 7.67 -9.61
N ALA A 322 7.31 8.35 -9.96
CA ALA A 322 7.56 8.77 -11.33
C ALA A 322 7.66 7.59 -12.30
N GLY A 323 8.43 6.56 -11.94
CA GLY A 323 8.56 5.32 -12.72
C GLY A 323 7.22 4.59 -12.90
N LEU A 324 6.33 4.63 -11.90
CA LEU A 324 5.00 4.02 -12.03
C LEU A 324 4.11 4.77 -13.04
N PHE A 325 4.24 6.09 -13.12
CA PHE A 325 3.36 6.93 -13.92
C PHE A 325 3.88 7.29 -15.32
N HIS A 326 5.18 7.11 -15.60
CA HIS A 326 5.82 7.68 -16.81
C HIS A 326 5.12 7.31 -18.12
N ASP A 327 4.68 6.06 -18.26
CA ASP A 327 4.01 5.54 -19.45
C ASP A 327 2.48 5.60 -19.41
N THR A 328 1.88 6.04 -18.30
CA THR A 328 0.41 6.07 -18.17
C THR A 328 -0.25 6.95 -19.22
N GLY A 329 0.48 7.92 -19.77
CA GLY A 329 0.00 8.79 -20.84
C GLY A 329 -0.24 8.10 -22.18
N ILE A 330 0.31 6.90 -22.41
CA ILE A 330 0.11 6.14 -23.65
C ILE A 330 -1.37 5.73 -23.82
N THR A 331 -2.09 5.57 -22.71
CA THR A 331 -3.55 5.35 -22.69
C THR A 331 -4.35 6.52 -23.30
N VAL A 332 -3.73 7.69 -23.45
CA VAL A 332 -4.33 8.91 -24.01
C VAL A 332 -3.77 9.20 -25.39
N SER A 333 -2.45 9.23 -25.52
CA SER A 333 -1.75 9.52 -26.77
C SER A 333 -0.39 8.86 -26.76
N PHE A 334 -0.06 8.18 -27.86
CA PHE A 334 1.28 7.59 -28.05
C PHE A 334 2.36 8.67 -28.15
N ASP A 335 2.08 9.75 -28.87
CA ASP A 335 2.95 10.91 -28.95
C ASP A 335 2.81 11.76 -27.69
N ASN A 336 3.94 12.25 -27.16
CA ASN A 336 3.97 13.12 -25.97
C ASN A 336 3.33 12.47 -24.73
N HIS A 337 3.43 11.14 -24.62
CA HIS A 337 2.83 10.39 -23.51
C HIS A 337 3.44 10.78 -22.16
N GLU A 338 4.70 11.24 -22.09
CA GLU A 338 5.32 11.67 -20.83
C GLU A 338 4.58 12.88 -20.24
N PHE A 339 4.12 13.81 -21.09
CA PHE A 339 3.29 14.93 -20.66
C PHE A 339 1.94 14.45 -20.12
N HIS A 340 1.29 13.53 -20.83
CA HIS A 340 0.01 12.97 -20.39
C HIS A 340 0.15 12.14 -19.09
N GLY A 341 1.27 11.43 -18.91
CA GLY A 341 1.60 10.71 -17.69
C GLY A 341 1.80 11.65 -16.51
N ALA A 342 2.53 12.75 -16.71
CA ALA A 342 2.69 13.80 -15.71
C ALA A 342 1.34 14.46 -15.33
N GLU A 343 0.49 14.77 -16.31
CA GLU A 343 -0.86 15.30 -16.07
C GLU A 343 -1.75 14.31 -15.31
N TYR A 344 -1.62 13.01 -15.58
CA TYR A 344 -2.35 11.97 -14.86
C TYR A 344 -1.86 11.86 -13.41
N ALA A 345 -0.53 11.83 -13.19
CA ALA A 345 0.07 11.86 -11.86
C ALA A 345 -0.41 13.07 -11.05
N LYS A 346 -0.39 14.26 -11.66
CA LYS A 346 -0.84 15.50 -11.02
C LYS A 346 -2.29 15.47 -10.55
N LYS A 347 -3.16 14.72 -11.23
CA LYS A 347 -4.57 14.55 -10.87
C LYS A 347 -4.77 13.52 -9.76
N MET A 348 -4.03 12.40 -9.78
CA MET A 348 -4.24 11.27 -8.87
C MET A 348 -3.49 11.42 -7.53
N LEU A 349 -2.26 11.94 -7.54
CA LEU A 349 -1.39 11.97 -6.35
C LEU A 349 -1.94 12.77 -5.15
N PRO A 350 -2.77 13.83 -5.30
CA PRO A 350 -3.42 14.48 -4.15
C PRO A 350 -4.27 13.53 -3.29
N ASP A 351 -4.91 12.53 -3.89
CA ASP A 351 -5.74 11.55 -3.15
C ASP A 351 -4.89 10.62 -2.26
N TYR A 352 -3.58 10.58 -2.50
CA TYR A 352 -2.57 9.84 -1.75
C TYR A 352 -1.70 10.75 -0.89
N ASN A 353 -2.17 11.96 -0.58
CA ASN A 353 -1.53 12.92 0.32
C ASN A 353 -0.14 13.42 -0.11
N TYR A 354 0.20 13.33 -1.40
CA TYR A 354 1.42 13.96 -1.92
C TYR A 354 1.29 15.49 -1.86
N SER A 355 2.34 16.16 -1.41
CA SER A 355 2.37 17.62 -1.41
C SER A 355 2.55 18.18 -2.83
N PRO A 356 2.11 19.44 -3.10
CA PRO A 356 2.31 20.07 -4.41
C PRO A 356 3.77 20.05 -4.88
N LYS A 357 4.72 20.28 -3.95
CA LYS A 357 6.16 20.22 -4.26
C LYS A 357 6.60 18.83 -4.71
N GLN A 358 6.13 17.78 -4.04
CA GLN A 358 6.46 16.40 -4.42
C GLN A 358 5.86 16.05 -5.78
N ILE A 359 4.63 16.49 -6.05
CA ILE A 359 3.96 16.29 -7.34
C ILE A 359 4.73 16.99 -8.47
N ASP A 360 5.16 18.24 -8.27
CA ASP A 360 5.95 18.98 -9.25
C ASP A 360 7.29 18.28 -9.54
N THR A 361 7.97 17.78 -8.51
CA THR A 361 9.19 16.97 -8.68
C THR A 361 8.92 15.69 -9.47
N ILE A 362 7.87 14.93 -9.13
CA ILE A 362 7.48 13.71 -9.85
C ILE A 362 7.20 14.01 -11.33
N CYS A 363 6.48 15.10 -11.61
CA CYS A 363 6.21 15.53 -12.99
C CYS A 363 7.51 15.87 -13.74
N SER A 364 8.47 16.54 -13.09
CA SER A 364 9.79 16.83 -13.68
C SER A 364 10.55 15.55 -14.03
N ILE A 365 10.55 14.58 -13.11
CA ILE A 365 11.18 13.26 -13.31
C ILE A 365 10.53 12.53 -14.49
N ILE A 366 9.20 12.47 -14.56
CA ILE A 366 8.49 11.86 -15.71
C ILE A 366 8.88 12.55 -17.03
N LEU A 367 8.88 13.88 -17.07
CA LEU A 367 9.19 14.62 -18.30
C LEU A 367 10.65 14.44 -18.76
N ALA A 368 11.56 14.07 -17.86
CA ALA A 368 12.97 13.83 -18.19
C ALA A 368 13.19 12.56 -19.03
N THR A 369 12.25 11.60 -19.05
CA THR A 369 12.36 10.39 -19.87
C THR A 369 12.22 10.65 -21.38
N ARG A 370 11.75 11.85 -21.77
CA ARG A 370 11.62 12.23 -23.18
C ARG A 370 12.95 12.14 -23.92
N LEU A 371 12.95 11.47 -25.07
CA LEU A 371 14.13 11.38 -25.93
C LEU A 371 14.34 12.63 -26.80
N PRO A 372 15.60 13.10 -26.95
CA PRO A 372 16.80 12.65 -26.25
C PRO A 372 16.85 13.16 -24.79
N PRO A 373 17.31 12.34 -23.83
CA PRO A 373 17.25 12.68 -22.41
C PRO A 373 18.21 13.84 -22.09
N ARG A 374 17.76 14.76 -21.24
CA ARG A 374 18.53 15.91 -20.75
C ARG A 374 18.27 16.14 -19.26
N PRO A 375 18.65 15.20 -18.38
CA PRO A 375 18.39 15.31 -16.96
C PRO A 375 19.13 16.51 -16.35
N ALA A 376 18.46 17.22 -15.44
CA ALA A 376 18.99 18.41 -14.78
C ALA A 376 19.55 18.12 -13.36
N ASN A 377 19.22 16.97 -12.79
CA ASN A 377 19.59 16.57 -11.44
C ASN A 377 19.65 15.04 -11.31
N LEU A 378 20.15 14.56 -10.16
CA LEU A 378 20.35 13.14 -9.91
C LEU A 378 19.08 12.29 -10.07
N LEU A 379 17.91 12.76 -9.65
CA LEU A 379 16.66 11.97 -9.76
C LEU A 379 16.25 11.80 -11.23
N GLU A 380 16.46 12.84 -12.04
CA GLU A 380 16.23 12.78 -13.48
C GLU A 380 17.28 11.89 -14.17
N GLU A 381 18.55 11.90 -13.72
CA GLU A 381 19.57 10.98 -14.21
C GLU A 381 19.18 9.52 -13.94
N ILE A 382 18.65 9.24 -12.74
CA ILE A 382 18.22 7.90 -12.33
C ILE A 382 17.07 7.40 -13.19
N ILE A 383 15.99 8.18 -13.36
CA ILE A 383 14.84 7.72 -14.17
C ILE A 383 15.22 7.51 -15.64
N CYS A 384 16.07 8.36 -16.23
CA CYS A 384 16.53 8.19 -17.60
C CYS A 384 17.35 6.89 -17.75
N ASP A 385 18.22 6.60 -16.78
CA ASP A 385 19.01 5.37 -16.77
C ASP A 385 18.12 4.13 -16.57
N SER A 386 17.09 4.22 -15.71
CA SER A 386 16.13 3.14 -15.46
C SER A 386 15.24 2.84 -16.66
N ASP A 387 14.74 3.87 -17.34
CA ASP A 387 13.91 3.73 -18.55
C ASP A 387 14.68 3.07 -19.71
N LEU A 388 15.98 3.39 -19.83
CA LEU A 388 16.88 2.81 -20.82
C LEU A 388 17.74 1.67 -20.27
N ASP A 389 17.36 1.05 -19.16
CA ASP A 389 18.15 -0.02 -18.53
C ASP A 389 18.34 -1.21 -19.47
N TYR A 390 17.32 -1.51 -20.29
CA TYR A 390 17.31 -2.64 -21.22
C TYR A 390 18.48 -2.65 -22.21
N LEU A 391 19.07 -1.47 -22.52
CA LEU A 391 20.21 -1.36 -23.44
C LEU A 391 21.44 -2.16 -22.99
N GLY A 392 21.61 -2.39 -21.68
CA GLY A 392 22.69 -3.19 -21.12
C GLY A 392 22.25 -4.55 -20.57
N ARG A 393 20.98 -4.93 -20.72
CA ARG A 393 20.48 -6.23 -20.23
C ARG A 393 20.80 -7.37 -21.19
N SER A 394 20.77 -8.60 -20.68
CA SER A 394 21.01 -9.80 -21.49
C SER A 394 19.87 -10.10 -22.48
N ASP A 395 18.65 -9.67 -22.16
CA ASP A 395 17.43 -9.79 -22.96
C ASP A 395 17.20 -8.63 -23.93
N PHE A 396 18.24 -7.81 -24.17
CA PHE A 396 18.17 -6.63 -25.04
C PHE A 396 17.52 -6.89 -26.40
N ILE A 397 17.92 -7.95 -27.13
CA ILE A 397 17.41 -8.21 -28.49
C ILE A 397 15.89 -8.47 -28.48
N PRO A 398 15.35 -9.41 -27.66
CA PRO A 398 13.90 -9.58 -27.51
C PRO A 398 13.16 -8.27 -27.20
N VAL A 399 13.68 -7.46 -26.28
CA VAL A 399 13.04 -6.19 -25.86
C VAL A 399 13.13 -5.12 -26.95
N SER A 400 14.25 -5.02 -27.65
CA SER A 400 14.41 -4.14 -28.81
C SER A 400 13.42 -4.50 -29.93
N ASN A 401 13.17 -5.80 -30.13
CA ASN A 401 12.21 -6.26 -31.12
C ASN A 401 10.76 -5.91 -30.75
N THR A 402 10.39 -5.88 -29.46
CA THR A 402 9.05 -5.41 -29.07
C THR A 402 8.88 -3.92 -29.35
N LEU A 403 9.90 -3.11 -29.07
CA LEU A 403 9.88 -1.68 -29.41
C LEU A 403 9.81 -1.47 -30.93
N PHE A 404 10.50 -2.30 -31.72
CA PHE A 404 10.38 -2.28 -33.18
C PHE A 404 8.95 -2.54 -33.65
N GLU A 405 8.30 -3.61 -33.17
CA GLU A 405 6.93 -3.94 -33.60
C GLU A 405 5.93 -2.85 -33.18
N GLU A 406 6.14 -2.21 -32.04
CA GLU A 406 5.31 -1.10 -31.58
C GLU A 406 5.47 0.13 -32.49
N LEU A 407 6.70 0.54 -32.77
CA LEU A 407 6.98 1.65 -33.68
C LEU A 407 6.49 1.35 -35.10
N LYS A 408 6.55 0.09 -35.51
CA LYS A 408 6.03 -0.36 -36.80
C LYS A 408 4.52 -0.28 -36.88
N ALA A 409 3.81 -0.70 -35.83
CA ALA A 409 2.36 -0.53 -35.75
C ALA A 409 1.94 0.95 -35.79
N GLN A 410 2.80 1.85 -35.31
CA GLN A 410 2.61 3.29 -35.37
C GLN A 410 3.13 3.95 -36.67
N ASN A 411 3.53 3.15 -37.68
CA ASN A 411 4.12 3.63 -38.94
C ASN A 411 5.39 4.50 -38.77
N LYS A 412 6.05 4.41 -37.61
CA LYS A 412 7.31 5.12 -37.30
C LYS A 412 8.55 4.34 -37.73
N MET A 413 8.41 3.02 -37.90
CA MET A 413 9.45 2.14 -38.42
C MET A 413 8.83 1.13 -39.40
N LYS A 414 9.58 0.63 -40.37
CA LYS A 414 9.04 -0.31 -41.37
C LYS A 414 9.90 -1.55 -41.52
N ASP A 415 11.21 -1.35 -41.49
CA ASP A 415 12.20 -2.38 -41.77
C ASP A 415 13.09 -2.65 -40.56
N LEU A 416 13.30 -3.94 -40.29
CA LEU A 416 14.09 -4.37 -39.13
C LEU A 416 15.59 -4.07 -39.32
N ASN A 417 16.08 -4.07 -40.56
CA ASN A 417 17.46 -3.73 -40.84
C ASN A 417 17.73 -2.23 -40.66
N GLU A 418 16.80 -1.36 -41.08
CA GLU A 418 16.81 0.07 -40.76
C GLU A 418 16.71 0.33 -39.24
N TRP A 419 15.86 -0.43 -38.53
CA TRP A 419 15.78 -0.39 -37.06
C TRP A 419 17.13 -0.74 -36.42
N ASN A 420 17.76 -1.83 -36.85
CA ASN A 420 19.07 -2.25 -36.34
C ASN A 420 20.16 -1.18 -36.60
N LYS A 421 20.18 -0.57 -37.79
CA LYS A 421 21.08 0.55 -38.12
C LYS A 421 20.85 1.75 -37.19
N MET A 422 19.60 2.09 -36.91
CA MET A 422 19.23 3.17 -35.99
C MET A 422 19.60 2.84 -34.54
N GLN A 423 19.36 1.60 -34.09
CA GLN A 423 19.74 1.14 -32.75
C GLN A 423 21.24 1.21 -32.53
N VAL A 424 22.07 0.78 -33.49
CA VAL A 424 23.54 0.92 -33.39
C VAL A 424 23.93 2.38 -33.21
N LYS A 425 23.33 3.30 -33.98
CA LYS A 425 23.59 4.74 -33.85
C LYS A 425 23.15 5.29 -32.50
N PHE A 426 21.96 4.92 -32.03
CA PHE A 426 21.40 5.36 -30.75
C PHE A 426 22.26 4.88 -29.58
N ILE A 427 22.53 3.59 -29.50
CA ILE A 427 23.28 2.97 -28.40
C ILE A 427 24.72 3.45 -28.36
N SER A 428 25.32 3.68 -29.53
CA SER A 428 26.69 4.22 -29.65
C SER A 428 26.78 5.69 -29.22
N GLY A 429 25.70 6.46 -29.36
CA GLY A 429 25.61 7.84 -28.91
C GLY A 429 25.09 8.01 -27.48
N HIS A 430 24.48 6.97 -26.90
CA HIS A 430 23.96 6.95 -25.55
C HIS A 430 25.09 6.73 -24.53
N GLN A 431 25.00 7.36 -23.36
CA GLN A 431 25.81 7.03 -22.19
C GLN A 431 24.93 7.14 -20.96
N TYR A 432 25.00 6.15 -20.08
CA TYR A 432 24.30 6.22 -18.79
C TYR A 432 24.81 7.41 -17.96
N PHE A 433 23.94 8.05 -17.19
CA PHE A 433 24.26 9.25 -16.42
C PHE A 433 24.90 8.90 -15.07
N THR A 434 24.27 8.01 -14.31
CA THR A 434 24.67 7.61 -12.96
C THR A 434 25.91 6.72 -12.94
N LYS A 435 26.62 6.70 -11.82
CA LYS A 435 27.81 5.83 -11.65
C LYS A 435 27.38 4.37 -11.62
N THR A 436 26.26 4.08 -10.99
CA THR A 436 25.68 2.75 -10.84
C THR A 436 25.29 2.16 -12.19
N ALA A 437 24.48 2.86 -12.98
CA ALA A 437 24.07 2.35 -14.30
C ALA A 437 25.27 2.15 -15.23
N ARG A 438 26.25 3.08 -15.22
CA ARG A 438 27.52 2.89 -15.94
C ARG A 438 28.22 1.60 -15.54
N SER A 439 28.34 1.33 -14.23
CA SER A 439 28.98 0.11 -13.74
C SER A 439 28.20 -1.16 -14.09
N LEU A 440 26.87 -1.11 -14.06
CA LEU A 440 26.02 -2.27 -14.25
C LEU A 440 25.79 -2.63 -15.73
N ARG A 441 25.78 -1.63 -16.63
CA ARG A 441 25.23 -1.78 -17.98
C ARG A 441 26.19 -1.43 -19.12
N GLU A 442 27.19 -0.55 -18.94
CA GLU A 442 28.02 -0.10 -20.08
C GLU A 442 28.83 -1.22 -20.76
N VAL A 443 29.39 -2.15 -19.97
CA VAL A 443 30.17 -3.27 -20.54
C VAL A 443 29.30 -4.13 -21.45
N ASN A 444 28.07 -4.41 -21.01
CA ASN A 444 27.12 -5.21 -21.77
C ASN A 444 26.59 -4.44 -22.98
N LYS A 445 26.39 -3.13 -22.86
CA LYS A 445 25.93 -2.26 -23.96
C LYS A 445 26.86 -2.35 -25.18
N ARG A 446 28.19 -2.40 -24.97
CA ARG A 446 29.16 -2.62 -26.05
C ARG A 446 28.97 -3.97 -26.75
N LEU A 447 28.72 -5.03 -25.98
CA LEU A 447 28.42 -6.36 -26.55
C LEU A 447 27.10 -6.34 -27.34
N GLN A 448 26.10 -5.57 -26.92
CA GLN A 448 24.87 -5.42 -27.69
C GLN A 448 25.10 -4.73 -29.03
N ILE A 449 25.95 -3.70 -29.09
CA ILE A 449 26.32 -3.04 -30.35
C ILE A 449 26.91 -4.07 -31.33
N GLU A 450 27.89 -4.87 -30.89
CA GLU A 450 28.51 -5.91 -31.71
C GLU A 450 27.49 -6.96 -32.19
N ARG A 451 26.55 -7.35 -31.31
CA ARG A 451 25.48 -8.29 -31.64
C ARG A 451 24.50 -7.73 -32.67
N ILE A 452 24.10 -6.47 -32.58
CA ILE A 452 23.20 -5.86 -33.57
C ILE A 452 23.93 -5.68 -34.90
N GLN A 453 25.20 -5.27 -34.88
CA GLN A 453 26.01 -5.09 -36.09
C GLN A 453 26.10 -6.37 -36.92
N SER A 454 26.18 -7.54 -36.29
CA SER A 454 26.20 -8.82 -37.01
C SER A 454 24.85 -9.23 -37.62
N LEU A 455 23.75 -8.58 -37.21
CA LEU A 455 22.41 -8.78 -37.75
C LEU A 455 22.08 -7.80 -38.89
N ILE A 456 22.92 -6.79 -39.12
CA ILE A 456 22.71 -5.82 -40.19
C ILE A 456 23.12 -6.45 -41.53
N THR A 457 22.22 -6.41 -42.50
CA THR A 457 22.49 -6.81 -43.89
C THR A 457 22.74 -5.58 -44.76
N ASP A 458 23.53 -5.74 -45.82
CA ASP A 458 23.84 -4.67 -46.77
C ASP A 458 22.58 -4.09 -47.45
#